data_AF-A0A1H0T7K6-F1
#
_entry.id   AF-A0A1H0T7K6-F1
#
_cell.length_a   1.000
_cell.length_b   1.000
_cell.length_c   1.000
_cell.angle_alpha   90.00
_cell.angle_beta   90.00
_cell.angle_gamma   90.00
#
_symmetry.space_group_name_H-M   'P 1'
#
loop_
_entity.id
_entity.type
_entity.pdbx_description
1 polymer ?
#
loop_
_entity_poly.entity_id
_entity_poly.type
_entity_poly.pdbx_seq_one_letter_code
_entity_poly.pdbx_strand_id
1 'polypeptide(L)' 'MRQTLYDKIWRDHLVDEAPDGTCLLYVDRHLVHEVESPQAFASLRRAGLPVRAPEKTPAPAW' A
#
# COMPACT_ATOMS: atom_id res chain seq x y z
N MET A 1 4.41 28.89 5.37
CA MET A 1 3.26 28.37 6.15
C MET A 1 3.72 27.18 6.97
N ARG A 2 3.17 27.00 8.17
CA ARG A 2 3.56 25.90 9.06
C ARG A 2 2.92 24.61 8.53
N GLN A 3 3.73 23.65 8.09
CA GLN A 3 3.25 22.35 7.64
C GLN A 3 2.82 21.49 8.83
N THR A 4 1.67 20.84 8.71
CA THR A 4 1.20 19.87 9.70
C THR A 4 2.02 18.58 9.60
N LEU A 5 1.89 17.68 10.59
CA LEU A 5 2.46 16.35 10.49
C LEU A 5 1.84 15.56 9.32
N TYR A 6 0.54 15.76 9.08
CA TYR A 6 -0.16 15.12 7.97
C TYR A 6 0.42 15.53 6.63
N ASP A 7 0.64 16.82 6.40
CA ASP A 7 1.21 17.33 5.12
C ASP A 7 2.60 16.74 4.85
N LYS A 8 3.40 16.55 5.91
CA LYS A 8 4.73 15.94 5.81
C LYS A 8 4.62 14.48 5.38
N ILE A 9 3.82 13.69 6.09
CA ILE A 9 3.62 12.27 5.78
C ILE A 9 3.06 12.13 4.35
N TRP A 10 2.01 12.88 4.01
CA TRP A 10 1.41 12.85 2.67
C TRP A 10 2.45 13.08 1.58
N ARG A 11 3.22 14.17 1.69
CA ARG A 11 4.24 14.54 0.70
C ARG A 11 5.35 13.49 0.58
N ASP A 12 5.76 12.89 1.69
CA ASP A 12 6.81 11.86 1.69
C ASP A 12 6.35 10.55 1.00
N HIS A 13 5.04 10.33 0.84
CA HIS A 13 4.46 9.11 0.24
C HIS A 13 3.82 9.34 -1.14
N LEU A 14 3.68 10.60 -1.58
CA LEU A 14 3.17 10.92 -2.92
C LEU A 14 4.22 10.55 -3.98
N VAL A 15 3.87 9.60 -4.84
CA VAL A 15 4.72 9.14 -5.95
C VAL A 15 4.44 9.96 -7.20
N ASP A 16 3.16 10.21 -7.50
CA ASP A 16 2.73 10.97 -8.67
C ASP A 16 1.33 11.56 -8.43
N GLU A 17 1.02 12.63 -9.15
CA GLU A 17 -0.30 13.27 -9.15
C GLU A 17 -0.72 13.52 -10.60
N ALA A 18 -1.81 12.86 -11.01
CA ALA A 18 -2.35 13.01 -12.35
C ALA A 18 -3.04 14.39 -12.52
N PRO A 19 -3.18 14.91 -13.76
CA PRO A 19 -3.79 16.22 -14.01
C PRO A 19 -5.25 16.38 -13.52
N ASP A 20 -5.95 15.26 -13.29
CA ASP A 20 -7.30 15.24 -12.75
C ASP A 20 -7.36 15.23 -11.21
N GLY A 21 -6.20 15.27 -10.55
CA GLY A 21 -6.05 15.23 -9.09
C GLY A 21 -5.92 13.82 -8.51
N THR A 22 -5.88 12.77 -9.33
CA THR A 22 -5.67 11.40 -8.84
C THR A 22 -4.24 11.23 -8.35
N CYS A 23 -4.08 10.87 -7.08
CA CYS A 23 -2.77 10.69 -6.44
C CYS A 23 -2.36 9.22 -6.40
N LEU A 24 -1.15 8.93 -6.85
CA LEU A 24 -0.48 7.65 -6.61
C LEU A 24 0.32 7.75 -5.32
N LEU A 25 -0.07 6.96 -4.31
CA LEU A 25 0.60 6.91 -3.02
C LEU A 25 1.39 5.61 -2.87
N TYR A 26 2.58 5.72 -2.27
CA TYR A 26 3.35 4.57 -1.83
C TYR A 26 2.81 4.07 -0.48
N VAL A 27 2.67 2.75 -0.35
CA VAL A 27 2.20 2.10 0.89
C VAL A 27 3.32 1.28 1.50
N ASP A 28 3.82 1.73 2.65
CA ASP A 28 4.95 1.13 3.34
C ASP A 28 4.64 -0.17 4.08
N ARG A 29 3.38 -0.37 4.48
CA ARG A 29 2.97 -1.57 5.22
C ARG A 29 1.56 -1.97 4.84
N HIS A 30 1.41 -3.26 4.59
CA HIS A 30 0.12 -3.88 4.33
C HIS A 30 -0.23 -4.69 5.58
N LEU A 31 -1.23 -4.21 6.32
CA LEU A 31 -1.80 -4.97 7.44
C LEU A 31 -2.90 -5.86 6.86
N VAL A 32 -2.73 -7.17 7.00
CA VAL A 32 -3.65 -8.16 6.44
C VAL A 32 -4.19 -9.01 7.58
N HIS A 33 -5.50 -9.25 7.57
CA HIS A 33 -6.18 -10.09 8.55
C HIS A 33 -6.51 -11.46 7.94
N GLU A 34 -6.43 -12.52 8.74
CA GLU A 34 -6.64 -13.94 8.37
C GLU A 34 -7.84 -14.20 7.44
N VAL A 35 -8.97 -13.54 7.70
CA VAL A 35 -10.22 -13.71 6.92
C VAL A 35 -10.14 -13.10 5.52
N GLU A 36 -9.25 -12.13 5.31
CA GLU A 36 -9.16 -11.32 4.09
C GLU A 36 -7.94 -11.69 3.23
N SER A 37 -6.93 -12.37 3.79
CA SER A 37 -5.67 -12.71 3.11
C SER A 37 -5.87 -13.48 1.80
N PRO A 38 -6.67 -14.58 1.75
CA PRO A 38 -6.79 -15.36 0.51
C PRO A 38 -7.41 -14.54 -0.63
N GLN A 39 -8.36 -13.67 -0.32
CA GLN A 39 -9.06 -12.82 -1.28
C GLN A 39 -8.19 -11.63 -1.73
N ALA A 40 -7.46 -11.00 -0.81
CA ALA A 40 -6.58 -9.88 -1.10
C ALA A 40 -5.48 -10.23 -2.12
N PHE A 41 -4.96 -11.47 -2.06
CA PHE A 41 -3.92 -11.93 -2.99
C PHE A 41 -4.45 -12.69 -4.22
N ALA A 42 -5.76 -12.96 -4.30
CA ALA A 42 -6.34 -13.72 -5.41
C ALA A 42 -6.19 -12.98 -6.76
N SER A 43 -6.31 -11.66 -6.76
CA SER A 43 -6.09 -10.82 -7.95
C SER A 43 -4.67 -10.93 -8.48
N LEU A 44 -3.66 -10.87 -7.60
CA LEU A 44 -2.24 -11.05 -7.97
C LEU A 44 -2.00 -12.43 -8.57
N ARG A 45 -2.51 -13.50 -7.95
CA ARG A 45 -2.38 -14.86 -8.48
C ARG A 45 -3.02 -15.02 -9.85
N ARG A 46 -4.23 -14.46 -10.05
CA ARG A 46 -4.92 -14.48 -11.35
C ARG A 46 -4.17 -13.72 -12.43
N ALA A 47 -3.47 -12.64 -12.06
CA ALA A 47 -2.63 -11.87 -12.96
C ALA A 47 -1.22 -12.47 -13.16
N GLY A 48 -0.89 -13.57 -12.47
CA GLY A 48 0.45 -14.17 -12.48
C GLY A 48 1.52 -13.28 -11.85
N LEU A 49 1.14 -12.34 -10.98
CA LEU A 49 2.03 -11.36 -10.37
C LEU A 49 2.48 -11.82 -8.97
N PRO A 50 3.77 -11.65 -8.61
CA PRO A 50 4.24 -11.89 -7.26
C PRO A 50 3.84 -10.74 -6.32
N VAL A 51 3.81 -11.01 -5.02
CA VAL A 51 3.79 -9.95 -4.00
C VAL A 51 5.12 -9.20 -4.06
N ARG A 52 5.07 -7.88 -4.32
CA ARG A 52 6.27 -7.07 -4.58
C ARG A 52 7.23 -6.97 -3.40
N ALA A 53 6.71 -6.89 -2.17
CA ALA A 53 7.48 -6.69 -0.94
C ALA A 53 6.88 -7.51 0.21
N PRO A 54 7.06 -8.84 0.22
CA PRO A 54 6.45 -9.73 1.23
C PRO A 54 6.81 -9.36 2.67
N GLU A 55 8.01 -8.83 2.91
CA GLU A 55 8.49 -8.38 4.22
C GLU A 55 7.69 -7.20 4.79
N LYS A 56 7.03 -6.43 3.92
CA LYS A 56 6.14 -5.32 4.30
C LYS A 56 4.69 -5.78 4.53
N THR A 57 4.44 -7.08 4.42
CA THR A 57 3.12 -7.70 4.59
C THR A 57 3.20 -8.82 5.63
N PRO A 58 3.42 -8.48 6.92
CA PRO A 58 3.49 -9.49 7.96
C PRO A 58 2.10 -10.15 8.11
N ALA A 59 2.00 -11.42 7.72
CA ALA A 59 0.95 -12.29 8.22
C ALA A 59 1.32 -12.72 9.66
N PRO A 60 0.34 -12.96 10.55
CA PRO A 60 0.63 -13.60 11.82
C PRO A 60 1.33 -14.94 11.56
N ALA A 61 2.51 -15.15 12.14
CA ALA A 61 3.22 -16.42 12.08
C ALA A 61 2.82 -17.25 13.31
N TRP A 62 1.70 -17.97 13.23
CA TRP A 62 1.41 -19.10 14.11
C TRP A 62 0.62 -20.15 13.35
#